data_AF-A0A7S0YGP2-F1
#
_entry.id   AF-A0A7S0YGP2-F1
#
_cell.length_a   1.000
_cell.length_b   1.000
_cell.length_c   1.000
_cell.angle_alpha   90.00
_cell.angle_beta   90.00
_cell.angle_gamma   90.00
#
_symmetry.space_group_name_H-M   'P 1'
#
loop_
_entity.id
_entity.type
_entity.pdbx_description
1 polymer ?
#
loop_
_entity_poly.entity_id
_entity_poly.type
_entity_poly.pdbx_seq_one_letter_code
_entity_poly.pdbx_strand_id
1 'polypeptide(L)'
;VNENILVDMKIDGKDTKALVHFDRNGFAYVMDRTDGTLLRAHKYVTTDWAEKVDLKTGRPVKVREHSPLEVGRNVSACPSAMGGKDQQPGSVDPKDPTKFYMPTNNWCMELEPQERTHTQQGTVYVFANVYMYPEKPG
;
A
#
# COMPACT_ATOMS: atom_id res chain seq x y z
N VAL A 1 -8.77 -3.30 6.65
CA VAL A 1 -9.12 -3.06 5.22
C VAL A 1 -8.45 -4.12 4.37
N ASN A 2 -7.16 -4.39 4.56
CA ASN A 2 -6.51 -5.55 3.95
C ASN A 2 -6.19 -6.60 5.03
N GLU A 3 -6.27 -7.89 4.69
CA GLU A 3 -6.00 -9.03 5.55
C GLU A 3 -4.52 -9.17 5.92
N ASN A 4 -4.27 -9.83 7.05
CA ASN A 4 -2.94 -10.22 7.50
C ASN A 4 -2.83 -11.74 7.36
N ILE A 5 -2.00 -12.21 6.44
CA ILE A 5 -1.86 -13.64 6.18
C ILE A 5 -0.72 -14.17 7.05
N LEU A 6 -1.03 -15.09 7.96
CA LEU A 6 -0.05 -15.69 8.86
C LEU A 6 0.49 -16.96 8.23
N VAL A 7 1.81 -17.03 8.05
CA VAL A 7 2.49 -18.20 7.46
C VAL A 7 3.77 -18.51 8.20
N ASP A 8 4.13 -19.79 8.24
CA ASP A 8 5.45 -20.22 8.67
C ASP A 8 6.26 -20.52 7.42
N MET A 9 7.34 -19.76 7.20
CA MET A 9 8.17 -19.91 6.00
C MET A 9 9.64 -19.64 6.30
N LYS A 10 10.53 -20.15 5.44
CA LYS A 10 11.96 -19.84 5.52
C LYS A 10 12.23 -18.49 4.88
N ILE A 11 12.82 -17.57 5.63
CA ILE A 11 13.30 -16.27 5.15
C ILE A 11 14.81 -16.27 5.36
N ASP A 12 15.58 -16.11 4.28
CA ASP A 12 17.06 -16.23 4.29
C ASP A 12 17.56 -17.53 4.94
N GLY A 13 16.83 -18.63 4.73
CA GLY A 13 17.14 -19.94 5.32
C GLY A 13 16.69 -20.15 6.77
N LYS A 14 16.22 -19.10 7.46
CA LYS A 14 15.72 -19.17 8.84
C LYS A 14 14.21 -19.43 8.89
N ASP A 15 13.79 -20.42 9.67
CA ASP A 15 12.37 -20.65 9.97
C ASP A 15 11.79 -19.45 10.70
N THR A 16 10.80 -18.81 10.08
CA THR A 16 10.23 -17.55 10.56
C THR A 16 8.72 -17.66 10.66
N LYS A 17 8.20 -17.22 11.81
CA LYS A 17 6.77 -17.03 12.03
C LYS A 17 6.36 -15.72 11.38
N ALA A 18 6.05 -15.74 10.09
CA ALA A 18 5.79 -14.54 9.32
C ALA A 18 4.30 -14.11 9.36
N LEU A 19 4.12 -12.80 9.17
CA LEU A 19 2.88 -12.15 8.74
C LEU A 19 3.19 -11.46 7.41
N VAL A 20 2.38 -11.74 6.39
CA VAL A 20 2.47 -11.10 5.07
C VAL A 20 1.24 -10.23 4.85
N HIS A 21 1.47 -8.99 4.43
CA HIS A 21 0.43 -7.99 4.23
C HIS A 21 0.65 -7.23 2.93
N PHE A 22 -0.31 -7.30 2.02
CA PHE A 22 -0.31 -6.54 0.78
C PHE A 22 -1.09 -5.25 1.01
N ASP A 23 -0.43 -4.12 1.18
CA ASP A 23 -1.10 -2.88 1.58
C ASP A 23 -1.65 -2.10 0.38
N ARG A 24 -2.70 -1.32 0.63
CA ARG A 24 -3.27 -0.36 -0.33
C ARG A 24 -2.19 0.49 -0.99
N ASN A 25 -1.13 0.86 -0.26
CA ASN A 25 -0.06 1.71 -0.76
C ASN A 25 0.84 1.09 -1.86
N GLY A 26 0.63 -0.18 -2.23
CA GLY A 26 1.34 -0.86 -3.31
C GLY A 26 2.59 -1.64 -2.85
N PHE A 27 2.87 -1.69 -1.54
CA PHE A 27 3.92 -2.51 -0.95
C PHE A 27 3.36 -3.78 -0.28
N ALA A 28 4.06 -4.89 -0.49
CA ALA A 28 3.89 -6.15 0.22
C ALA A 28 4.92 -6.21 1.35
N TYR A 29 4.43 -6.26 2.57
CA TYR A 29 5.21 -6.29 3.80
C TYR A 29 5.31 -7.72 4.32
N VAL A 30 6.51 -8.11 4.72
CA VAL A 30 6.77 -9.37 5.45
C VAL A 30 7.35 -8.99 6.80
N MET A 31 6.71 -9.43 7.87
CA MET A 31 7.10 -9.13 9.24
C MET A 31 7.23 -10.41 10.05
N ASP A 32 8.11 -10.43 11.05
CA ASP A 32 8.05 -11.43 12.10
C ASP A 32 6.85 -11.12 12.98
N ARG A 33 5.88 -12.04 13.06
CA ARG A 33 4.62 -11.82 13.78
C ARG A 33 4.78 -11.93 15.29
N THR A 34 5.94 -12.34 15.79
CA THR A 34 6.19 -12.51 17.23
C THR A 34 6.61 -11.20 17.90
N ASP A 35 7.27 -10.31 17.16
CA ASP A 35 7.80 -9.05 17.69
C ASP A 35 7.51 -7.82 16.80
N GLY A 36 6.96 -8.03 15.59
CA GLY A 36 6.66 -6.96 14.65
C GLY A 36 7.86 -6.48 13.83
N THR A 37 8.99 -7.17 13.86
CA THR A 37 10.18 -6.82 13.08
C THR A 37 9.88 -6.86 11.58
N LEU A 38 10.16 -5.76 10.88
CA LEU A 38 10.03 -5.69 9.42
C LEU A 38 11.18 -6.44 8.74
N LEU A 39 10.84 -7.48 7.98
CA LEU A 39 11.81 -8.36 7.32
C LEU A 39 11.99 -8.02 5.84
N ARG A 40 10.89 -7.71 5.14
CA ARG A 40 10.87 -7.33 3.72
C ARG A 40 9.75 -6.34 3.42
N ALA A 41 9.97 -5.50 2.43
CA ALA A 41 8.96 -4.60 1.88
C ALA A 41 9.23 -4.38 0.39
N HIS A 42 8.36 -4.89 -0.47
CA HIS A 42 8.54 -4.85 -1.93
C HIS A 42 7.30 -4.30 -2.62
N LYS A 43 7.49 -3.55 -3.70
CA LYS A 43 6.38 -3.14 -4.56
C LYS A 43 5.77 -4.38 -5.23
N TYR A 44 4.45 -4.53 -5.19
CA TYR A 44 3.74 -5.62 -5.86
C TYR A 44 2.83 -5.14 -7.00
N VAL A 45 2.65 -3.82 -7.12
CA VAL A 45 2.04 -3.11 -8.24
C VAL A 45 2.91 -1.89 -8.58
N THR A 46 2.55 -1.14 -9.61
CA THR A 46 3.15 0.16 -9.88
C THR A 46 2.95 1.10 -8.70
N THR A 47 4.06 1.70 -8.25
CA THR A 47 4.08 2.56 -7.06
C THR A 47 5.14 3.62 -7.25
N ASP A 48 4.72 4.89 -7.36
CA ASP A 48 5.59 6.04 -7.65
C ASP A 48 5.71 7.02 -6.47
N TRP A 49 4.74 7.05 -5.55
CA TRP A 49 4.72 7.93 -4.38
C TRP A 49 5.90 7.68 -3.41
N ALA A 50 6.52 6.51 -3.47
CA ALA A 50 7.73 6.17 -2.72
C ALA A 50 8.70 5.32 -3.54
N GLU A 51 9.99 5.56 -3.36
CA GLU A 51 11.05 4.79 -4.02
C GLU A 51 11.12 3.37 -3.45
N LYS A 52 11.15 3.26 -2.12
CA LYS A 52 11.25 2.03 -1.34
C LYS A 52 10.80 2.27 0.11
N VAL A 53 10.73 1.19 0.89
CA VAL A 53 10.71 1.27 2.35
C VAL A 53 12.12 1.04 2.86
N ASP A 54 12.64 1.95 3.68
CA ASP A 54 13.92 1.78 4.35
C ASP A 54 13.75 0.83 5.54
N LEU A 55 14.36 -0.35 5.45
CA LEU A 55 14.25 -1.39 6.47
C LEU A 55 14.93 -1.01 7.80
N LYS A 56 15.87 -0.05 7.80
CA LYS A 56 16.50 0.41 9.06
C LYS A 56 15.56 1.28 9.87
N THR A 57 14.80 2.14 9.20
CA THR A 57 13.90 3.11 9.84
C THR A 57 12.44 2.65 9.86
N GLY A 58 12.09 1.66 9.04
CA GLY A 58 10.72 1.21 8.81
C GLY A 58 9.87 2.19 7.99
N ARG A 59 10.47 3.24 7.42
CA ARG A 59 9.74 4.35 6.79
C ARG A 59 9.83 4.31 5.26
N PRO A 60 8.75 4.65 4.55
CA PRO A 60 8.80 4.90 3.12
C PRO A 60 9.68 6.11 2.78
N VAL A 61 10.52 5.98 1.76
CA VAL A 61 11.27 7.07 1.15
C VAL A 61 10.37 7.72 0.10
N LYS A 62 9.70 8.81 0.48
CA LYS A 62 8.67 9.48 -0.33
C LYS A 62 9.27 10.24 -1.52
N VAL A 63 8.58 10.19 -2.65
CA VAL A 63 8.86 11.01 -3.84
C VAL A 63 7.96 12.24 -3.81
N ARG A 64 8.57 13.43 -3.67
CA ARG A 64 7.83 14.68 -3.49
C ARG A 64 6.92 15.03 -4.68
N GLU A 65 7.29 14.61 -5.88
CA GLU A 65 6.52 14.85 -7.11
C GLU A 65 5.11 14.23 -7.02
N HIS A 66 5.01 13.03 -6.47
CA HIS A 66 3.80 12.22 -6.35
C HIS A 66 3.16 12.27 -4.95
N SER A 67 3.61 13.17 -4.08
CA SER A 67 3.14 13.28 -2.69
C SER A 67 2.20 14.49 -2.50
N PRO A 68 0.92 14.29 -2.17
CA PRO A 68 -0.06 15.37 -2.01
C PRO A 68 0.04 16.04 -0.63
N LEU A 69 1.16 16.74 -0.38
CA LEU A 69 1.45 17.36 0.92
C LEU A 69 1.06 18.84 1.01
N GLU A 70 0.64 19.43 -0.10
CA GLU A 70 0.43 20.88 -0.25
C GLU A 70 -1.00 21.14 -0.72
N VAL A 71 -1.73 22.04 -0.03
CA VAL A 71 -3.10 22.42 -0.40
C VAL A 71 -3.10 23.15 -1.75
N GLY A 72 -4.05 22.80 -2.62
CA GLY A 72 -4.19 23.35 -3.97
C GLY A 72 -3.17 22.85 -5.00
N ARG A 73 -2.27 21.94 -4.62
CA ARG A 73 -1.33 21.31 -5.55
C ARG A 73 -1.87 19.97 -6.02
N ASN A 74 -2.22 19.88 -7.31
CA ASN A 74 -2.56 18.62 -7.94
C ASN A 74 -1.29 17.78 -8.18
N VAL A 75 -1.34 16.49 -7.85
CA VAL A 75 -0.27 15.53 -8.10
C VAL A 75 -0.82 14.25 -8.73
N SER A 76 -0.08 13.67 -9.67
CA SER A 76 -0.32 12.31 -10.16
C SER A 76 0.35 11.31 -9.21
N ALA A 77 -0.33 10.21 -8.87
CA ALA A 77 0.22 9.15 -8.04
C ALA A 77 -0.36 7.76 -8.40
N CYS A 78 0.49 6.76 -8.29
CA CYS A 78 0.15 5.34 -8.35
C CYS A 78 0.64 4.64 -7.06
N PRO A 79 -0.16 3.73 -6.46
CA PRO A 79 -1.53 3.42 -6.83
C PRO A 79 -2.51 4.56 -6.47
N SER A 80 -3.73 4.50 -7.00
CA SER A 80 -4.82 5.42 -6.65
C SER A 80 -5.22 5.28 -5.17
N ALA A 81 -6.16 6.10 -4.70
CA ALA A 81 -6.67 5.94 -3.35
C ALA A 81 -7.30 4.56 -3.13
N MET A 82 -7.87 3.89 -4.14
CA MET A 82 -8.32 2.48 -4.05
C MET A 82 -7.18 1.46 -3.84
N GLY A 83 -5.94 1.93 -3.98
CA GLY A 83 -4.71 1.20 -3.69
C GLY A 83 -4.40 0.09 -4.68
N GLY A 84 -3.27 -0.58 -4.49
CA GLY A 84 -2.85 -1.74 -5.29
C GLY A 84 -3.71 -2.99 -5.03
N LYS A 85 -4.38 -3.03 -3.88
CA LYS A 85 -5.49 -3.92 -3.55
C LYS A 85 -6.35 -3.27 -2.48
N ASP A 86 -7.62 -3.62 -2.43
CA ASP A 86 -8.55 -3.16 -1.39
C ASP A 86 -8.96 -4.34 -0.47
N GLN A 87 -10.21 -4.35 -0.03
CA GLN A 87 -10.79 -5.34 0.87
C GLN A 87 -10.80 -6.79 0.36
N GLN A 88 -10.61 -7.00 -0.94
CA GLN A 88 -10.67 -8.34 -1.51
C GLN A 88 -9.57 -9.24 -0.93
N PRO A 89 -9.91 -10.44 -0.41
CA PRO A 89 -8.94 -11.33 0.19
C PRO A 89 -8.12 -12.05 -0.88
N GLY A 90 -6.83 -12.20 -0.65
CA GLY A 90 -6.00 -13.15 -1.38
C GLY A 90 -5.87 -14.50 -0.68
N SER A 91 -5.07 -15.38 -1.27
CA SER A 91 -4.78 -16.70 -0.73
C SER A 91 -3.29 -17.03 -0.80
N VAL A 92 -2.89 -18.08 -0.10
CA VAL A 92 -1.52 -18.63 -0.09
C VAL A 92 -1.59 -20.12 -0.41
N ASP A 93 -0.61 -20.64 -1.14
CA ASP A 93 -0.48 -22.07 -1.38
C ASP A 93 -0.13 -22.79 -0.05
N PRO A 94 -0.98 -23.71 0.45
CA PRO A 94 -0.68 -24.42 1.70
C PRO A 94 0.53 -25.37 1.59
N LYS A 95 0.93 -25.78 0.37
CA LYS A 95 2.11 -26.63 0.14
C LYS A 95 3.39 -25.81 0.01
N ASP A 96 3.27 -24.54 -0.33
CA ASP A 96 4.39 -23.62 -0.53
C ASP A 96 4.02 -22.23 0.03
N PRO A 97 4.27 -21.99 1.34
CA PRO A 97 3.86 -20.76 2.03
C PRO A 97 4.58 -19.49 1.53
N THR A 98 5.42 -19.61 0.50
CA THR A 98 6.06 -18.48 -0.19
C THR A 98 5.26 -17.98 -1.40
N LYS A 99 4.22 -18.72 -1.83
CA LYS A 99 3.40 -18.38 -3.01
C LYS A 99 2.05 -17.79 -2.63
N PHE A 100 1.85 -16.53 -2.97
CA PHE A 100 0.65 -15.77 -2.68
C PHE A 100 -0.10 -15.44 -3.97
N TYR A 101 -1.44 -15.55 -3.93
CA TYR A 101 -2.34 -15.23 -5.04
C TYR A 101 -3.23 -14.05 -4.61
N MET A 102 -2.94 -12.88 -5.14
CA MET A 102 -3.58 -11.63 -4.72
C MET A 102 -4.41 -11.01 -5.84
N PRO A 103 -5.69 -10.69 -5.60
CA PRO A 103 -6.46 -9.85 -6.50
C PRO A 103 -6.02 -8.38 -6.38
N THR A 104 -5.49 -7.82 -7.47
CA THR A 104 -4.90 -6.48 -7.50
C THR A 104 -5.75 -5.49 -8.30
N ASN A 105 -5.60 -4.21 -7.96
CA ASN A 105 -6.15 -3.09 -8.71
C ASN A 105 -5.00 -2.43 -9.49
N ASN A 106 -5.25 -2.00 -10.72
CA ASN A 106 -4.27 -1.30 -11.54
C ASN A 106 -4.75 0.09 -11.95
N TRP A 107 -4.94 0.94 -10.93
CA TRP A 107 -5.46 2.30 -11.06
C TRP A 107 -4.49 3.30 -10.44
N CYS A 108 -4.40 4.48 -11.04
CA CYS A 108 -3.69 5.64 -10.55
C CYS A 108 -4.68 6.79 -10.31
N MET A 109 -4.19 7.92 -9.81
CA MET A 109 -5.03 9.09 -9.59
C MET A 109 -4.29 10.40 -9.78
N GLU A 110 -5.05 11.44 -10.09
CA GLU A 110 -4.72 12.81 -9.75
C GLU A 110 -5.40 13.16 -8.43
N LEU A 111 -4.65 13.80 -7.52
CA LEU A 111 -5.15 14.22 -6.21
C LEU A 111 -4.71 15.64 -5.90
N GLU A 112 -5.68 16.47 -5.53
CA GLU A 112 -5.46 17.85 -5.09
C GLU A 112 -6.08 18.06 -3.69
N PRO A 113 -5.26 18.21 -2.63
CA PRO A 113 -5.76 18.53 -1.30
C PRO A 113 -6.47 19.89 -1.27
N GLN A 114 -7.61 19.96 -0.60
CA GLN A 114 -8.44 21.17 -0.50
C GLN A 114 -8.36 21.78 0.90
N GLU A 115 -8.69 23.07 1.00
CA GLU A 115 -8.86 23.74 2.29
C GLU A 115 -9.99 23.09 3.10
N ARG A 116 -9.80 23.02 4.41
CA ARG A 116 -10.81 22.48 5.31
C ARG A 116 -11.98 23.45 5.43
N THR A 117 -13.16 23.07 4.94
CA THR A 117 -14.34 23.95 4.95
C THR A 117 -15.30 23.73 6.12
N HIS A 118 -15.26 22.57 6.78
CA HIS A 118 -16.17 22.25 7.88
C HIS A 118 -15.62 21.21 8.85
N THR A 119 -16.23 21.14 10.04
CA THR A 119 -15.93 20.16 11.10
C THR A 119 -17.19 19.64 11.78
N GLN A 120 -18.34 19.77 11.12
CA GLN A 120 -19.63 19.40 11.71
C GLN A 120 -19.76 17.88 11.79
N GLN A 121 -20.23 17.36 12.92
CA GLN A 121 -20.47 15.95 13.11
C GLN A 121 -21.52 15.42 12.12
N GLY A 122 -21.27 14.25 11.53
CA GLY A 122 -22.17 13.61 10.56
C GLY A 122 -22.02 14.07 9.11
N THR A 123 -21.13 15.05 8.84
CA THR A 123 -20.79 15.49 7.49
C THR A 123 -19.50 14.83 6.97
N VAL A 124 -19.32 14.76 5.65
CA VAL A 124 -18.18 14.07 5.01
C VAL A 124 -16.87 14.84 5.22
N TYR A 125 -15.90 14.22 5.88
CA TYR A 125 -14.64 14.86 6.26
C TYR A 125 -13.46 14.38 5.39
N VAL A 126 -13.31 14.93 4.16
CA VAL A 126 -12.30 14.47 3.17
C VAL A 126 -11.39 15.59 2.66
N PHE A 127 -11.94 16.67 2.09
CA PHE A 127 -11.18 17.81 1.55
C PHE A 127 -10.07 17.43 0.55
N ALA A 128 -10.43 16.67 -0.48
CA ALA A 128 -9.54 16.41 -1.61
C ALA A 128 -10.37 16.21 -2.88
N ASN A 129 -9.90 16.76 -3.99
CA ASN A 129 -10.40 16.41 -5.32
C ASN A 129 -9.58 15.22 -5.81
N VAL A 130 -10.26 14.15 -6.25
CA VAL A 130 -9.60 12.91 -6.69
C VAL A 130 -10.19 12.51 -8.03
N TYR A 131 -9.33 12.31 -9.03
CA TYR A 131 -9.68 11.74 -10.32
C TYR A 131 -8.90 10.46 -10.53
N MET A 132 -9.57 9.32 -10.67
CA MET A 132 -8.92 8.01 -10.83
C MET A 132 -8.99 7.54 -12.28
N TYR A 133 -7.91 6.92 -12.75
CA TYR A 133 -7.77 6.42 -14.12
C TYR A 133 -6.95 5.12 -14.14
N PRO A 134 -7.13 4.25 -15.16
CA PRO A 134 -6.33 3.04 -15.29
C PRO A 134 -4.85 3.37 -15.55
N GLU A 135 -3.94 2.58 -14.98
CA GLU A 135 -2.48 2.79 -15.12
C GLU A 135 -2.01 2.72 -16.59
N LYS A 136 -2.63 1.84 -17.40
CA LYS A 136 -2.42 1.78 -18.85
C LYS A 136 -3.69 2.25 -19.55
N PRO A 137 -3.59 3.25 -20.44
CA PRO A 137 -4.68 3.53 -21.38
C PRO A 137 -4.97 2.27 -22.19
N GLY A 138 -6.25 1.88 -22.25
CA GLY A 138 -6.73 0.80 -23.11
C GLY A 138 -6.69 1.17 -24.58
#